data_AF-A0A7V9MGA3-F1
#
_entry.id   AF-A0A7V9MGA3-F1
#
_cell.length_a   1.000
_cell.length_b   1.000
_cell.length_c   1.000
_cell.angle_alpha   90.00
_cell.angle_beta   90.00
_cell.angle_gamma   90.00
#
_symmetry.space_group_name_H-M   'P 1'
#
loop_
_entity.id
_entity.type
_entity.pdbx_description
1 polymer ?
#
loop_
_entity_poly.entity_id
_entity_poly.type
_entity_poly.pdbx_seq_one_letter_code
_entity_poly.pdbx_strand_id
1 'polypeptide(L)'
;MGAGIAVVVSARDEQERLADTLAALRVAFPKASLTVADDASTDSTPAIARAAGAGLVSAPRRVGKGGATTLAVREVLAQMSPATVVLCDGDLGGSANTLPALVGALERGEGDLAVAVFSRRVGGGLGIVVRFARAAIERLTGLVPRAPISGQRAMSSEVARALLPFAAGFGMETAMTIDAHHAGFRLVEVELALEHRATGRSVGGFLHRGRQLAHIARAVRARRPAR
;
A
#
# COMPACT_ATOMS: atom_id res chain seq x y z
N MET A 1 24.50 7.42 8.19
CA MET A 1 23.33 8.15 7.66
C MET A 1 22.26 7.13 7.34
N GLY A 2 21.15 7.08 8.08
CA GLY A 2 20.13 6.04 7.89
C GLY A 2 19.09 5.94 9.01
N ALA A 3 18.44 7.05 9.39
CA ALA A 3 17.45 7.06 10.49
C ALA A 3 16.17 7.84 10.12
N GLY A 4 15.74 7.74 8.86
CA GLY A 4 14.53 8.42 8.36
C GLY A 4 13.43 7.43 8.01
N ILE A 5 12.18 7.82 8.24
CA ILE A 5 10.99 7.13 7.72
C ILE A 5 10.48 7.96 6.54
N ALA A 6 10.06 7.28 5.47
CA ALA A 6 9.31 7.91 4.41
C ALA A 6 7.93 7.26 4.28
N VAL A 7 6.89 8.09 4.30
CA VAL A 7 5.50 7.66 4.13
C VAL A 7 5.06 8.03 2.72
N VAL A 8 4.64 7.04 1.94
CA VAL A 8 4.08 7.20 0.60
C VAL A 8 2.60 6.89 0.61
N VAL A 9 1.80 7.91 0.34
CA VAL A 9 0.32 7.85 0.35
C VAL A 9 -0.18 7.70 -1.07
N SER A 10 -0.82 6.58 -1.39
CA SER A 10 -1.40 6.36 -2.72
C SER A 10 -2.76 7.05 -2.81
N ALA A 11 -2.95 7.93 -3.80
CA ALA A 11 -4.17 8.71 -3.94
C ALA A 11 -4.63 8.81 -5.40
N ARG A 12 -5.96 8.78 -5.58
CA ARG A 12 -6.64 9.07 -6.83
C ARG A 12 -8.03 9.60 -6.53
N ASP A 13 -8.28 10.86 -6.83
CA ASP A 13 -9.58 11.49 -6.60
C ASP A 13 -10.06 11.36 -5.13
N GLU A 14 -9.17 11.67 -4.18
CA GLU A 14 -9.33 11.49 -2.72
C GLU A 14 -9.54 12.82 -1.96
N GLN A 15 -10.03 13.88 -2.63
CA GLN A 15 -10.14 15.21 -2.02
C GLN A 15 -10.96 15.27 -0.71
N GLU A 16 -11.89 14.33 -0.51
CA GLU A 16 -12.76 14.28 0.66
C GLU A 16 -12.04 13.85 1.95
N ARG A 17 -10.97 13.06 1.84
CA ARG A 17 -10.33 12.39 2.99
C ARG A 17 -8.83 12.60 3.10
N LEU A 18 -8.19 12.97 1.99
CA LEU A 18 -6.73 13.09 1.96
C LEU A 18 -6.21 14.07 3.03
N ALA A 19 -6.92 15.18 3.27
CA ALA A 19 -6.53 16.16 4.28
C ALA A 19 -6.44 15.55 5.69
N ASP A 20 -7.48 14.82 6.11
CA ASP A 20 -7.53 14.16 7.41
C ASP A 20 -6.46 13.06 7.53
N THR A 21 -6.27 12.28 6.47
CA THR A 21 -5.22 11.25 6.41
C THR A 21 -3.84 11.87 6.58
N LEU A 22 -3.53 12.95 5.85
CA LEU A 22 -2.23 13.63 5.92
C LEU A 22 -2.00 14.28 7.29
N ALA A 23 -3.04 14.87 7.89
CA ALA A 23 -2.97 15.45 9.24
C ALA A 23 -2.64 14.36 10.29
N ALA A 24 -3.33 13.22 10.24
CA ALA A 24 -3.05 12.09 11.13
C ALA A 24 -1.64 11.53 10.92
N LEU A 25 -1.21 11.33 9.67
CA LEU A 25 0.14 10.87 9.36
C LEU A 25 1.23 11.83 9.87
N ARG A 26 0.98 13.14 9.85
CA ARG A 26 1.94 14.13 10.37
C ARG A 26 2.10 14.01 11.89
N VAL A 27 1.02 13.75 12.60
CA VAL A 27 1.05 13.50 14.06
C VAL A 27 1.74 12.17 14.35
N ALA A 28 1.42 11.13 13.59
CA ALA A 28 1.97 9.78 13.77
C ALA A 28 3.46 9.68 13.43
N PHE A 29 3.91 10.45 12.44
CA PHE A 29 5.30 10.45 11.97
C PHE A 29 5.87 11.88 11.87
N PRO A 30 6.14 12.56 13.00
CA PRO A 30 6.51 13.99 13.00
C PRO A 30 7.80 14.32 12.23
N LYS A 31 8.70 13.34 12.08
CA LYS A 31 10.01 13.48 11.43
C LYS A 31 10.09 12.77 10.07
N ALA A 32 9.02 12.12 9.62
CA ALA A 32 9.03 11.42 8.34
C ALA A 32 8.84 12.39 7.16
N SER A 33 9.39 12.01 6.01
CA SER A 33 8.92 12.61 4.76
C SER A 33 7.54 12.04 4.44
N LEU A 34 6.61 12.89 4.00
CA LEU A 34 5.30 12.48 3.51
C LEU A 34 5.25 12.80 2.03
N THR A 35 5.00 11.81 1.19
CA THR A 35 4.86 11.97 -0.26
C THR A 35 3.55 11.36 -0.74
N VAL A 36 2.75 12.12 -1.48
CA VAL A 36 1.55 11.63 -2.15
C VAL A 36 1.92 11.11 -3.53
N ALA A 37 1.60 9.85 -3.79
CA ALA A 37 1.65 9.19 -5.08
C ALA A 37 0.31 9.37 -5.79
N ASP A 38 0.20 10.42 -6.60
CA ASP A 38 -1.02 10.80 -7.31
C ASP A 38 -1.12 10.08 -8.67
N ASP A 39 -2.14 9.23 -8.84
CA ASP A 39 -2.39 8.50 -10.09
C ASP A 39 -3.16 9.35 -11.11
N ALA A 40 -2.72 10.59 -11.37
CA ALA A 40 -3.34 11.55 -12.29
C ALA A 40 -4.77 11.98 -11.88
N SER A 41 -4.96 12.40 -10.63
CA SER A 41 -6.25 12.88 -10.13
C SER A 41 -6.81 14.04 -10.96
N THR A 42 -8.13 14.10 -10.99
CA THR A 42 -8.93 15.11 -11.71
C THR A 42 -9.64 16.08 -10.77
N ASP A 43 -9.46 15.91 -9.46
CA ASP A 43 -10.06 16.70 -8.39
C ASP A 43 -8.99 17.49 -7.62
N SER A 44 -9.33 18.00 -6.43
CA SER A 44 -8.42 18.81 -5.61
C SER A 44 -7.32 18.03 -4.89
N THR A 45 -7.17 16.71 -5.10
CA THR A 45 -6.17 15.85 -4.44
C THR A 45 -4.75 16.44 -4.51
N PRO A 46 -4.22 16.88 -5.67
CA PRO A 46 -2.87 17.44 -5.76
C PRO A 46 -2.73 18.78 -5.02
N ALA A 47 -3.78 19.59 -4.98
CA ALA A 47 -3.78 20.86 -4.26
C ALA A 47 -3.76 20.63 -2.74
N ILE A 48 -4.55 19.67 -2.25
CA ILE A 48 -4.59 19.28 -0.84
C ILE A 48 -3.24 18.73 -0.37
N ALA A 49 -2.60 17.88 -1.17
CA ALA A 49 -1.27 17.36 -0.86
C ALA A 49 -0.24 18.49 -0.65
N ARG A 50 -0.21 19.46 -1.57
CA ARG A 50 0.69 20.63 -1.48
C ARG A 50 0.37 21.52 -0.29
N ALA A 51 -0.91 21.79 -0.04
CA ALA A 51 -1.36 22.62 1.08
C ALA A 51 -0.99 21.99 2.45
N ALA A 52 -0.99 20.66 2.54
CA ALA A 52 -0.51 19.94 3.71
C ALA A 52 1.03 19.88 3.84
N GLY A 53 1.77 20.45 2.89
CA GLY A 53 3.22 20.39 2.84
C GLY A 53 3.77 18.98 2.60
N ALA A 54 3.00 18.10 1.97
CA ALA A 54 3.49 16.80 1.52
C ALA A 54 4.20 16.95 0.17
N GLY A 55 5.24 16.15 -0.06
CA GLY A 55 5.76 15.92 -1.41
C GLY A 55 4.66 15.35 -2.31
N LEU A 56 4.77 15.59 -3.61
CA LEU A 56 3.78 15.12 -4.58
C LEU A 56 4.50 14.56 -5.81
N VAL A 57 4.22 13.31 -6.11
CA VAL A 57 4.65 12.65 -7.35
C VAL A 57 3.39 12.28 -8.12
N SER A 58 3.11 13.05 -9.17
CA SER A 58 1.95 12.85 -10.04
C SER A 58 2.33 12.09 -11.31
N ALA A 59 1.59 11.03 -11.62
CA ALA A 59 1.69 10.37 -12.90
C ALA A 59 1.14 11.27 -14.03
N PRO A 60 1.76 11.32 -15.22
CA PRO A 60 1.30 12.16 -16.33
C PRO A 60 -0.02 11.67 -16.94
N ARG A 61 -0.37 10.41 -16.68
CA ARG A 61 -1.62 9.75 -17.06
C ARG A 61 -1.91 8.65 -16.05
N ARG A 62 -3.13 8.12 -16.07
CA ARG A 62 -3.50 6.99 -15.20
C ARG A 62 -2.64 5.76 -15.52
N VAL A 63 -1.88 5.31 -14.52
CA VAL A 63 -1.01 4.12 -14.55
C VAL A 63 -1.44 3.08 -13.51
N GLY A 64 -2.43 3.42 -12.68
CA GLY A 64 -2.95 2.57 -11.62
C GLY A 64 -2.09 2.67 -10.36
N LYS A 65 -2.69 2.34 -9.21
CA LYS A 65 -2.07 2.38 -7.87
C LYS A 65 -0.60 1.92 -7.88
N GLY A 66 -0.32 0.65 -8.21
CA GLY A 66 1.06 0.16 -8.22
C GLY A 66 2.04 0.91 -9.11
N GLY A 67 1.59 1.48 -10.23
CA GLY A 67 2.43 2.31 -11.10
C GLY A 67 2.74 3.67 -10.45
N ALA A 68 1.73 4.35 -9.93
CA ALA A 68 1.90 5.64 -9.25
C ALA A 68 2.76 5.49 -7.98
N THR A 69 2.50 4.48 -7.16
CA THR A 69 3.29 4.19 -5.96
C THR A 69 4.74 3.81 -6.32
N THR A 70 4.96 3.09 -7.42
CA THR A 70 6.33 2.80 -7.93
C THR A 70 7.09 4.08 -8.23
N LEU A 71 6.47 5.05 -8.91
CA LEU A 71 7.10 6.34 -9.23
C LEU A 71 7.47 7.09 -7.94
N ALA A 72 6.54 7.20 -7.00
CA ALA A 72 6.77 7.92 -5.75
C ALA A 72 7.84 7.27 -4.86
N VAL A 73 7.84 5.93 -4.72
CA VAL A 73 8.85 5.24 -3.91
C VAL A 73 10.23 5.37 -4.55
N ARG A 74 10.35 5.31 -5.89
CA ARG A 74 11.63 5.56 -6.58
C ARG A 74 12.17 6.97 -6.30
N GLU A 75 11.32 7.98 -6.39
CA GLU A 75 11.68 9.37 -6.11
C GLU A 75 12.19 9.52 -4.67
N VAL A 76 11.44 9.01 -3.70
CA VAL A 76 11.81 9.05 -2.27
C VAL A 76 13.14 8.33 -2.00
N LEU A 77 13.34 7.14 -2.56
CA LEU A 77 14.58 6.38 -2.39
C LEU A 77 15.79 7.12 -2.98
N ALA A 78 15.61 7.78 -4.13
CA ALA A 78 16.64 8.58 -4.79
C ALA A 78 17.00 9.85 -4.01
N GLN A 79 16.01 10.52 -3.41
CA GLN A 79 16.22 11.78 -2.73
C GLN A 79 16.85 11.64 -1.33
N MET A 80 16.43 10.64 -0.55
CA MET A 80 16.78 10.61 0.88
C MET A 80 17.20 9.25 1.45
N SER A 81 17.04 8.15 0.70
CA SER A 81 17.41 6.79 1.16
C SER A 81 16.99 6.50 2.62
N PRO A 82 15.68 6.50 2.92
CA PRO A 82 15.17 6.30 4.29
C PRO A 82 15.58 4.91 4.82
N ALA A 83 15.50 4.69 6.13
CA ALA A 83 15.62 3.34 6.69
C ALA A 83 14.36 2.52 6.36
N THR A 84 13.20 3.14 6.50
CA THR A 84 11.89 2.49 6.36
C THR A 84 11.01 3.27 5.39
N VAL A 85 10.34 2.55 4.49
CA VAL A 85 9.26 3.04 3.63
C VAL A 85 7.94 2.51 4.15
N VAL A 86 7.00 3.41 4.44
CA VAL A 86 5.62 3.10 4.79
C VAL A 86 4.72 3.41 3.60
N LEU A 87 3.87 2.47 3.22
CA LEU A 87 2.85 2.63 2.19
C LEU A 87 1.48 2.65 2.84
N CYS A 88 0.61 3.56 2.41
CA CYS A 88 -0.79 3.58 2.83
C CYS A 88 -1.71 4.19 1.76
N ASP A 89 -3.01 3.94 1.90
CA ASP A 89 -4.07 4.56 1.10
C ASP A 89 -4.40 5.97 1.61
N GLY A 90 -4.85 6.84 0.69
CA GLY A 90 -5.21 8.23 0.99
C GLY A 90 -6.52 8.43 1.78
N ASP A 91 -7.29 7.37 2.03
CA ASP A 91 -8.65 7.44 2.58
C ASP A 91 -8.79 6.93 4.04
N LEU A 92 -7.66 6.79 4.75
CA LEU A 92 -7.59 6.26 6.13
C LEU A 92 -8.13 7.21 7.20
N GLY A 93 -8.11 8.52 6.95
CA GLY A 93 -8.47 9.54 7.95
C GLY A 93 -7.65 9.39 9.24
N GLY A 94 -8.30 9.62 10.38
CA GLY A 94 -7.67 9.53 11.71
C GLY A 94 -7.08 8.16 12.07
N SER A 95 -7.52 7.09 11.41
CA SER A 95 -6.99 5.73 11.68
C SER A 95 -5.54 5.56 11.22
N ALA A 96 -5.04 6.45 10.35
CA ALA A 96 -3.63 6.46 9.96
C ALA A 96 -2.65 6.61 11.15
N ASN A 97 -3.13 7.11 12.30
CA ASN A 97 -2.37 7.19 13.55
C ASN A 97 -1.86 5.84 14.08
N THR A 98 -2.42 4.71 13.63
CA THR A 98 -1.98 3.38 14.08
C THR A 98 -0.80 2.82 13.29
N LEU A 99 -0.44 3.43 12.15
CA LEU A 99 0.61 2.92 11.26
C LEU A 99 2.03 2.85 11.86
N PRO A 100 2.43 3.65 12.88
CA PRO A 100 3.74 3.49 13.53
C PRO A 100 3.98 2.08 14.08
N ALA A 101 2.93 1.33 14.43
CA ALA A 101 3.05 -0.05 14.87
C ALA A 101 3.65 -1.00 13.80
N LEU A 102 3.46 -0.71 12.51
CA LEU A 102 4.12 -1.46 11.43
C LEU A 102 5.63 -1.22 11.43
N VAL A 103 6.05 0.03 11.62
CA VAL A 103 7.48 0.39 11.71
C VAL A 103 8.11 -0.26 12.94
N GLY A 104 7.43 -0.19 14.08
CA GLY A 104 7.90 -0.83 15.31
C GLY A 104 8.10 -2.35 15.18
N ALA A 105 7.29 -3.04 14.38
CA ALA A 105 7.50 -4.47 14.12
C ALA A 105 8.81 -4.76 13.37
N LEU A 106 9.17 -3.90 12.41
CA LEU A 106 10.45 -4.00 11.71
C LEU A 106 11.63 -3.67 12.64
N GLU A 107 11.49 -2.63 13.47
CA GLU A 107 12.52 -2.23 14.43
C GLU A 107 12.79 -3.31 15.48
N ARG A 108 11.76 -4.09 15.85
CA ARG A 108 11.90 -5.27 16.74
C ARG A 108 12.42 -6.52 16.02
N GLY A 109 12.68 -6.45 14.72
CA GLY A 109 13.23 -7.57 13.93
C GLY A 109 12.22 -8.69 13.63
N GLU A 110 10.92 -8.44 13.81
CA GLU A 110 9.85 -9.43 13.61
C GLU A 110 9.67 -9.83 12.14
N GLY A 111 10.11 -8.98 11.21
CA GLY A 111 10.10 -9.24 9.78
C GLY A 111 10.74 -8.09 9.01
N ASP A 112 10.78 -8.25 7.68
CA ASP A 112 11.37 -7.27 6.76
C ASP A 112 10.27 -6.51 5.98
N LEU A 113 9.07 -7.11 5.90
CA LEU A 113 7.84 -6.54 5.35
C LEU A 113 6.68 -6.72 6.34
N ALA A 114 6.24 -5.62 6.94
CA ALA A 114 5.08 -5.59 7.85
C ALA A 114 3.81 -5.23 7.09
N VAL A 115 2.72 -5.95 7.33
CA VAL A 115 1.41 -5.75 6.69
C VAL A 115 0.33 -5.55 7.76
N ALA A 116 -0.48 -4.51 7.60
CA ALA A 116 -1.59 -4.27 8.51
C ALA A 116 -2.73 -5.26 8.28
N VAL A 117 -3.17 -5.90 9.36
CA VAL A 117 -4.42 -6.66 9.45
C VAL A 117 -5.45 -5.78 10.14
N PHE A 118 -6.60 -5.59 9.51
CA PHE A 118 -7.65 -4.74 10.05
C PHE A 118 -8.41 -5.53 11.13
N SER A 119 -8.36 -5.06 12.37
CA SER A 119 -9.09 -5.66 13.51
C SER A 119 -10.61 -5.69 13.30
N ARG A 120 -11.15 -4.71 12.56
CA ARG A 120 -12.54 -4.69 12.12
C ARG A 120 -12.60 -4.90 10.61
N ARG A 121 -13.23 -5.99 10.16
CA ARG A 121 -13.58 -6.18 8.75
C ARG A 121 -14.67 -5.21 8.35
N VAL A 122 -14.28 -4.07 7.78
CA VAL A 122 -15.23 -3.16 7.14
C VAL A 122 -15.32 -3.54 5.66
N GLY A 123 -16.30 -4.36 5.27
CA GLY A 123 -16.39 -4.80 3.87
C GLY A 123 -17.70 -5.44 3.44
N GLY A 124 -18.35 -4.80 2.46
CA GLY A 124 -19.49 -5.33 1.70
C GLY A 124 -19.04 -6.03 0.42
N GLY A 125 -19.32 -7.34 0.33
CA GLY A 125 -19.06 -8.20 -0.84
C GLY A 125 -18.94 -9.67 -0.44
N LEU A 126 -18.94 -10.59 -1.42
CA LEU A 126 -18.83 -12.04 -1.14
C LEU A 126 -17.42 -12.48 -0.69
N GLY A 127 -16.42 -11.58 -0.60
CA GLY A 127 -15.03 -11.91 -0.24
C GLY A 127 -14.22 -12.64 -1.32
N ILE A 128 -14.72 -12.70 -2.56
CA ILE A 128 -14.10 -13.47 -3.66
C ILE A 128 -12.68 -12.99 -3.96
N VAL A 129 -12.46 -11.68 -4.06
CA VAL A 129 -11.14 -11.09 -4.38
C VAL A 129 -10.12 -11.45 -3.30
N VAL A 130 -10.48 -11.31 -2.02
CA VAL A 130 -9.62 -11.66 -0.87
C VAL A 130 -9.30 -13.15 -0.86
N ARG A 131 -10.30 -14.02 -1.07
CA ARG A 131 -10.09 -15.48 -1.12
C ARG A 131 -9.17 -15.87 -2.27
N PHE A 132 -9.37 -15.28 -3.46
CA PHE A 132 -8.51 -15.53 -4.61
C PHE A 132 -7.07 -15.10 -4.34
N ALA A 133 -6.86 -13.89 -3.81
CA ALA A 133 -5.54 -13.39 -3.46
C ALA A 133 -4.84 -14.29 -2.44
N ARG A 134 -5.54 -14.70 -1.37
CA ARG A 134 -5.01 -15.64 -0.36
C ARG A 134 -4.59 -16.96 -0.98
N ALA A 135 -5.48 -17.59 -1.75
CA ALA A 135 -5.20 -18.87 -2.39
C ALA A 135 -4.04 -18.78 -3.40
N ALA A 136 -3.91 -17.65 -4.09
CA ALA A 136 -2.80 -17.42 -5.01
C ALA A 136 -1.46 -17.28 -4.28
N ILE A 137 -1.42 -16.55 -3.16
CA ILE A 137 -0.23 -16.45 -2.31
C ILE A 137 0.13 -17.82 -1.76
N GLU A 138 -0.80 -18.50 -1.10
CA GLU A 138 -0.61 -19.82 -0.52
C GLU A 138 -0.07 -20.83 -1.53
N ARG A 139 -0.61 -20.84 -2.75
CA ARG A 139 -0.14 -21.73 -3.81
C ARG A 139 1.30 -21.44 -4.27
N LEU A 140 1.73 -20.18 -4.25
CA LEU A 140 3.04 -19.77 -4.79
C LEU A 140 4.14 -19.65 -3.73
N THR A 141 3.76 -19.55 -2.45
CA THR A 141 4.69 -19.30 -1.35
C THR A 141 4.49 -20.22 -0.14
N GLY A 142 3.37 -20.94 -0.07
CA GLY A 142 2.97 -21.68 1.15
C GLY A 142 2.47 -20.78 2.29
N LEU A 143 2.46 -19.46 2.12
CA LEU A 143 2.00 -18.52 3.16
C LEU A 143 0.48 -18.40 3.17
N VAL A 144 -0.12 -18.33 4.37
CA VAL A 144 -1.56 -18.14 4.56
C VAL A 144 -1.86 -16.77 5.19
N PRO A 145 -1.76 -15.66 4.44
CA PRO A 145 -1.92 -14.32 5.00
C PRO A 145 -3.37 -14.02 5.41
N ARG A 146 -3.54 -13.36 6.57
CA ARG A 146 -4.84 -12.83 7.01
C ARG A 146 -5.27 -11.65 6.13
N ALA A 147 -4.34 -10.81 5.68
CA ALA A 147 -4.58 -9.58 4.93
C ALA A 147 -3.87 -9.53 3.55
N PRO A 148 -4.25 -10.39 2.58
CA PRO A 148 -3.53 -10.59 1.30
C PRO A 148 -3.58 -9.40 0.33
N ILE A 149 -4.43 -8.40 0.61
CA ILE A 149 -4.65 -7.23 -0.25
C ILE A 149 -4.58 -5.90 0.52
N SER A 150 -4.04 -5.90 1.75
CA SER A 150 -3.92 -4.69 2.56
C SER A 150 -2.95 -3.71 1.91
N GLY A 151 -3.33 -2.43 1.80
CA GLY A 151 -2.50 -1.37 1.24
C GLY A 151 -1.47 -0.83 2.24
N GLN A 152 -1.72 -1.03 3.53
CA GLN A 152 -0.96 -0.45 4.64
C GLN A 152 0.19 -1.39 5.00
N ARG A 153 1.40 -0.96 4.64
CA ARG A 153 2.62 -1.76 4.79
C ARG A 153 3.80 -0.91 5.24
N ALA A 154 4.74 -1.51 5.95
CA ALA A 154 6.06 -0.94 6.17
C ALA A 154 7.13 -1.92 5.69
N MET A 155 8.20 -1.42 5.12
CA MET A 155 9.33 -2.24 4.67
C MET A 155 10.64 -1.47 4.77
N SER A 156 11.77 -2.16 4.89
CA SER A 156 13.07 -1.50 4.79
C SER A 156 13.29 -0.97 3.37
N SER A 157 14.18 0.01 3.20
CA SER A 157 14.55 0.48 1.86
C SER A 157 15.25 -0.57 1.00
N GLU A 158 15.87 -1.59 1.62
CA GLU A 158 16.40 -2.76 0.91
C GLU A 158 15.25 -3.54 0.26
N VAL A 159 14.23 -3.88 1.05
CA VAL A 159 13.02 -4.55 0.55
C VAL A 159 12.35 -3.70 -0.52
N ALA A 160 12.16 -2.40 -0.29
CA ALA A 160 11.56 -1.51 -1.28
C ALA A 160 12.32 -1.55 -2.62
N ARG A 161 13.66 -1.51 -2.59
CA ARG A 161 14.49 -1.61 -3.82
C ARG A 161 14.35 -2.95 -4.51
N ALA A 162 14.33 -4.06 -3.76
CA ALA A 162 14.19 -5.40 -4.31
C ALA A 162 12.81 -5.64 -4.96
N LEU A 163 11.77 -4.96 -4.48
CA LEU A 163 10.39 -5.14 -4.95
C LEU A 163 9.95 -4.16 -6.04
N LEU A 164 10.78 -3.16 -6.38
CA LEU A 164 10.49 -2.23 -7.45
C LEU A 164 10.87 -2.82 -8.82
N PRO A 165 10.05 -2.60 -9.87
CA PRO A 165 8.75 -1.93 -9.86
C PRO A 165 7.64 -2.82 -9.27
N PHE A 166 6.69 -2.20 -8.58
CA PHE A 166 5.52 -2.92 -8.07
C PHE A 166 4.58 -3.34 -9.21
N ALA A 167 3.82 -4.43 -8.99
CA ALA A 167 2.81 -4.86 -9.95
C ALA A 167 1.72 -3.79 -10.16
N ALA A 168 1.28 -3.61 -11.40
CA ALA A 168 0.34 -2.55 -11.75
C ALA A 168 -1.05 -2.70 -11.09
N GLY A 169 -1.67 -1.56 -10.82
CA GLY A 169 -3.03 -1.48 -10.28
C GLY A 169 -3.17 -2.21 -8.93
N PHE A 170 -4.28 -2.94 -8.76
CA PHE A 170 -4.64 -3.68 -7.54
C PHE A 170 -3.94 -5.03 -7.41
N GLY A 171 -3.06 -5.38 -8.36
CA GLY A 171 -2.21 -6.55 -8.22
C GLY A 171 -1.02 -6.28 -7.30
N MET A 172 -0.71 -5.00 -7.04
CA MET A 172 0.43 -4.54 -6.25
C MET A 172 0.56 -5.31 -4.93
N GLU A 173 -0.50 -5.36 -4.14
CA GLU A 173 -0.45 -5.86 -2.78
C GLU A 173 -0.18 -7.36 -2.73
N THR A 174 -0.90 -8.13 -3.54
CA THR A 174 -0.73 -9.59 -3.61
C THR A 174 0.62 -9.96 -4.22
N ALA A 175 1.04 -9.25 -5.27
CA ALA A 175 2.35 -9.42 -5.89
C ALA A 175 3.48 -9.14 -4.91
N MET A 176 3.41 -8.04 -4.17
CA MET A 176 4.44 -7.63 -3.22
C MET A 176 4.68 -8.71 -2.16
N THR A 177 3.64 -9.37 -1.66
CA THR A 177 3.80 -10.50 -0.74
C THR A 177 4.48 -11.70 -1.38
N ILE A 178 4.14 -12.04 -2.64
CA ILE A 178 4.76 -13.15 -3.37
C ILE A 178 6.24 -12.84 -3.64
N ASP A 179 6.51 -11.65 -4.17
CA ASP A 179 7.86 -11.21 -4.54
C ASP A 179 8.77 -11.10 -3.32
N ALA A 180 8.25 -10.57 -2.21
CA ALA A 180 9.01 -10.50 -0.96
C ALA A 180 9.42 -11.88 -0.47
N HIS A 181 8.48 -12.84 -0.50
CA HIS A 181 8.77 -14.21 -0.11
C HIS A 181 9.78 -14.88 -1.07
N HIS A 182 9.60 -14.72 -2.38
CA HIS A 182 10.54 -15.28 -3.39
C HIS A 182 11.93 -14.66 -3.29
N ALA A 183 12.04 -13.40 -2.86
CA ALA A 183 13.30 -12.73 -2.57
C ALA A 183 13.90 -13.09 -1.20
N GLY A 184 13.25 -13.97 -0.41
CA GLY A 184 13.76 -14.44 0.88
C GLY A 184 13.44 -13.55 2.08
N PHE A 185 12.58 -12.53 1.92
CA PHE A 185 12.19 -11.63 3.00
C PHE A 185 11.10 -12.24 3.89
N ARG A 186 11.16 -11.91 5.18
CA ARG A 186 10.21 -12.35 6.20
C ARG A 186 9.02 -11.40 6.28
N LEU A 187 7.81 -11.96 6.16
CA LEU A 187 6.56 -11.23 6.30
C LEU A 187 6.08 -11.28 7.75
N VAL A 188 5.64 -10.13 8.28
CA VAL A 188 4.93 -10.05 9.58
C VAL A 188 3.58 -9.36 9.40
N GLU A 189 2.55 -9.87 10.06
CA GLU A 189 1.20 -9.29 10.04
C GLU A 189 0.88 -8.66 11.40
N VAL A 190 0.65 -7.34 11.41
CA VAL A 190 0.35 -6.57 12.62
C VAL A 190 -1.12 -6.17 12.62
N GLU A 191 -1.85 -6.52 13.68
CA GLU A 191 -3.26 -6.18 13.81
C GLU A 191 -3.43 -4.73 14.28
N LEU A 192 -4.22 -3.94 13.54
CA LEU A 192 -4.42 -2.52 13.78
C LEU A 192 -5.91 -2.15 13.79
N ALA A 193 -6.26 -1.12 14.56
CA ALA A 193 -7.56 -0.47 14.57
C ALA A 193 -7.70 0.51 13.38
N LEU A 194 -7.60 -0.02 12.16
CA LEU A 194 -7.74 0.75 10.92
C LEU A 194 -9.19 0.81 10.44
N GLU A 195 -9.57 1.95 9.88
CA GLU A 195 -10.85 2.16 9.20
C GLU A 195 -10.58 2.71 7.80
N HIS A 196 -11.21 2.13 6.77
CA HIS A 196 -11.17 2.63 5.39
C HIS A 196 -12.59 2.76 4.86
N ARG A 197 -12.78 3.42 3.70
CA ARG A 197 -14.12 3.54 3.10
C ARG A 197 -14.72 2.15 2.87
N ALA A 198 -15.91 1.89 3.41
CA ALA A 198 -16.71 0.75 2.99
C ALA A 198 -17.25 1.06 1.59
N THR A 199 -16.72 0.43 0.54
CA THR A 199 -17.41 0.47 -0.75
C THR A 199 -18.73 -0.28 -0.59
N GLY A 200 -19.84 0.48 -0.60
CA GLY A 200 -21.19 -0.08 -0.55
C GLY A 200 -21.46 -1.07 -1.69
N ARG A 201 -22.57 -1.81 -1.57
CA ARG A 201 -23.06 -2.73 -2.60
C ARG A 201 -23.65 -1.95 -3.79
N SER A 202 -22.81 -1.26 -4.56
CA SER A 202 -23.19 -0.60 -5.82
C SER A 202 -22.71 -1.39 -7.04
N VAL A 203 -23.35 -1.18 -8.19
CA VAL A 203 -22.90 -1.71 -9.50
C VAL A 203 -21.47 -1.26 -9.81
N GLY A 204 -21.13 -0.01 -9.46
CA GLY A 204 -19.75 0.51 -9.51
C GLY A 204 -18.78 -0.29 -8.63
N GLY A 205 -19.20 -0.69 -7.43
CA GLY A 205 -18.43 -1.58 -6.56
C GLY A 205 -18.20 -2.97 -7.16
N PHE A 206 -19.13 -3.50 -7.96
CA PHE A 206 -18.96 -4.79 -8.64
C PHE A 206 -17.94 -4.71 -9.80
N LEU A 207 -18.03 -3.69 -10.66
CA LEU A 207 -17.04 -3.45 -11.72
C LEU A 207 -15.65 -3.18 -11.15
N HIS A 208 -15.56 -2.41 -10.05
CA HIS A 208 -14.32 -2.19 -9.32
C HIS A 208 -13.70 -3.53 -8.86
N ARG A 209 -14.49 -4.41 -8.24
CA ARG A 209 -14.04 -5.74 -7.80
C ARG A 209 -13.63 -6.65 -8.97
N GLY A 210 -14.33 -6.59 -10.10
CA GLY A 210 -13.94 -7.31 -11.33
C GLY A 210 -12.57 -6.87 -11.84
N ARG A 211 -12.31 -5.56 -11.88
CA ARG A 211 -11.00 -5.00 -12.23
C ARG A 211 -9.92 -5.40 -11.23
N GLN A 212 -10.21 -5.38 -9.93
CA GLN A 212 -9.30 -5.86 -8.89
C GLN A 212 -8.89 -7.31 -9.14
N LEU A 213 -9.87 -8.20 -9.35
CA LEU A 213 -9.61 -9.61 -9.61
C LEU A 213 -8.75 -9.82 -10.87
N ALA A 214 -9.06 -9.12 -11.96
CA ALA A 214 -8.27 -9.22 -13.20
C ALA A 214 -6.82 -8.74 -13.02
N HIS A 215 -6.61 -7.66 -12.27
CA HIS A 215 -5.27 -7.14 -11.97
C HIS A 215 -4.47 -8.12 -11.11
N ILE A 216 -5.08 -8.67 -10.05
CA ILE A 216 -4.45 -9.69 -9.19
C ILE A 216 -4.13 -10.94 -10.01
N ALA A 217 -5.06 -11.43 -10.84
CA ALA A 217 -4.84 -12.61 -11.67
C ALA A 217 -3.68 -12.41 -12.66
N ARG A 218 -3.59 -11.23 -13.30
CA ARG A 218 -2.46 -10.88 -14.17
C ARG A 218 -1.14 -10.87 -13.41
N ALA A 219 -1.11 -10.23 -12.23
CA ALA A 219 0.09 -10.13 -11.41
C ALA A 219 0.57 -11.50 -10.92
N VAL A 220 -0.36 -12.36 -10.48
CA VAL A 220 -0.09 -13.75 -10.07
C VAL A 220 0.43 -14.58 -11.25
N ARG A 221 -0.18 -14.46 -12.44
CA ARG A 221 0.26 -15.21 -13.63
C ARG A 221 1.71 -14.89 -14.01
N ALA A 222 2.12 -13.63 -13.88
CA ALA A 222 3.49 -13.19 -14.17
C ALA A 222 4.54 -13.74 -13.18
N ARG A 223 4.11 -14.31 -12.04
CA ARG A 223 4.96 -14.86 -10.97
C ARG A 223 4.90 -16.39 -10.87
N ARG A 224 4.21 -17.04 -11.81
CA ARG A 224 4.23 -18.51 -11.88
C ARG A 224 5.58 -18.94 -12.47
N PRO A 225 6.22 -19.99 -11.94
CA PRO A 225 7.38 -20.57 -12.59
C PRO A 225 7.02 -20.96 -14.03
N ALA A 226 7.97 -20.77 -14.94
CA ALA A 226 7.85 -21.30 -16.29
C ALA A 226 7.64 -22.81 -16.17
N ARG A 227 6.64 -23.33 -16.89
CA ARG A 227 6.40 -24.78 -16.96
C ARG A 227 7.49 -25.45 -17.79
#